data_AF-A0A0N0V508-F1
#
_entry.id   AF-A0A0N0V508-F1
#
_cell.length_a   1.000
_cell.length_b   1.000
_cell.length_c   1.000
_cell.angle_alpha   90.00
_cell.angle_beta   90.00
_cell.angle_gamma   90.00
#
_symmetry.space_group_name_H-M   'P 1'
#
loop_
_entity.id
_entity.type
_entity.pdbx_description
1 polymer ?
#
loop_
_entity_poly.entity_id
_entity_poly.type
_entity_poly.pdbx_seq_one_letter_code
_entity_poly.pdbx_strand_id
1 'polypeptide(L)'
;MDDLDKCIRIMPTSGQFFTAQAPLLPVYFLGLLATNPAHKQVSNGWFQHVTDTPVRSSVPLLYDALKTICKWIDNDVILQLGTTPVPESLGHRYPWWEHLVKRVVDEEDETLCLT
;
A
#
# COMPACT_ATOMS: atom_id res chain seq x y z
N MET A 1 -5.32 -11.23 5.61
CA MET A 1 -4.61 -10.82 4.37
C MET A 1 -3.83 -11.97 3.73
N ASP A 2 -3.76 -13.16 4.36
CA ASP A 2 -2.94 -14.27 3.86
C ASP A 2 -3.32 -14.76 2.46
N ASP A 3 -4.61 -14.77 2.12
CA ASP A 3 -5.02 -15.18 0.76
C ASP A 3 -4.66 -14.13 -0.30
N LEU A 4 -4.73 -12.84 0.04
CA LEU A 4 -4.26 -11.76 -0.83
C LEU A 4 -2.74 -11.83 -1.05
N ASP A 5 -1.97 -12.09 0.02
CA ASP A 5 -0.53 -12.37 -0.07
C ASP A 5 -0.25 -13.50 -1.07
N LYS A 6 -0.89 -14.67 -0.90
CA LYS A 6 -0.70 -15.82 -1.81
C LYS A 6 -0.97 -15.45 -3.27
N CYS A 7 -2.04 -14.70 -3.54
CA CYS A 7 -2.36 -14.22 -4.89
C CYS A 7 -1.28 -13.31 -5.47
N ILE A 8 -0.70 -12.41 -4.66
CA ILE A 8 0.34 -11.49 -5.12
C ILE A 8 1.66 -12.23 -5.40
N ARG A 9 2.04 -13.22 -4.58
CA ARG A 9 3.28 -14.01 -4.78
C ARG A 9 3.33 -14.76 -6.10
N ILE A 10 2.19 -15.22 -6.60
CA ILE A 10 2.11 -15.98 -7.87
C ILE A 10 1.89 -15.07 -9.08
N MET A 11 1.68 -13.78 -8.86
CA MET A 11 1.44 -12.83 -9.93
C MET A 11 2.73 -12.61 -10.72
N PRO A 12 2.68 -12.65 -12.07
CA PRO A 12 3.83 -12.27 -12.86
C PRO A 12 4.18 -10.80 -12.60
N THR A 13 5.47 -10.49 -12.57
CA THR A 13 5.99 -9.11 -12.42
C THR A 13 6.72 -8.64 -13.68
N SER A 14 6.90 -9.53 -14.66
CA SER A 14 7.56 -9.26 -15.94
C SER A 14 7.14 -10.29 -17.01
N GLY A 15 7.57 -10.07 -18.25
CA GLY A 15 7.34 -11.00 -19.37
C GLY A 15 5.97 -10.89 -20.03
N GLN A 16 5.66 -11.81 -20.95
CA GLN A 16 4.49 -11.73 -21.84
C GLN A 16 3.14 -11.83 -21.11
N PHE A 17 3.12 -12.42 -19.91
CA PHE A 17 1.92 -12.53 -19.08
C PHE A 17 1.79 -11.39 -18.05
N PHE A 18 2.81 -10.53 -17.93
CA PHE A 18 2.69 -9.29 -17.18
C PHE A 18 1.88 -8.29 -18.01
N THR A 19 0.61 -8.16 -17.66
CA THR A 19 -0.28 -7.22 -18.32
C THR A 19 -0.43 -5.96 -17.48
N ALA A 20 -0.76 -4.84 -18.12
CA ALA A 20 -1.11 -3.60 -17.43
C ALA A 20 -2.34 -3.73 -16.51
N GLN A 21 -3.00 -4.89 -16.48
CA GLN A 21 -4.13 -5.22 -15.61
C GLN A 21 -3.70 -5.94 -14.33
N ALA A 22 -2.40 -6.14 -14.10
CA ALA A 22 -1.91 -6.60 -12.81
C ALA A 22 -2.46 -5.67 -11.71
N PRO A 23 -3.22 -6.19 -10.73
CA PRO A 23 -4.02 -5.34 -9.85
C PRO A 23 -3.12 -4.62 -8.84
N LEU A 24 -2.62 -3.44 -9.26
CA LEU A 24 -1.78 -2.52 -8.50
C LEU A 24 -2.40 -2.15 -7.15
N LEU A 25 -3.71 -1.86 -7.16
CA LEU A 25 -4.44 -1.41 -5.99
C LEU A 25 -4.41 -2.43 -4.83
N PRO A 26 -4.73 -3.73 -5.03
CA PRO A 26 -4.54 -4.75 -4.02
C PRO A 26 -3.12 -4.89 -3.48
N VAL A 27 -2.08 -4.76 -4.33
CA VAL A 27 -0.69 -4.80 -3.88
C VAL A 27 -0.36 -3.59 -3.00
N TYR A 28 -0.83 -2.40 -3.41
CA TYR A 28 -0.66 -1.17 -2.66
C TYR A 28 -1.34 -1.25 -1.29
N PHE A 29 -2.60 -1.69 -1.22
CA PHE A 29 -3.32 -1.84 0.04
C PHE A 29 -2.74 -2.92 0.95
N LEU A 30 -2.20 -4.02 0.39
CA LEU A 30 -1.47 -5.00 1.20
C LEU A 30 -0.28 -4.33 1.89
N GLY A 31 0.50 -3.51 1.20
CA GLY A 31 1.64 -2.80 1.79
C GLY A 31 1.21 -1.75 2.83
N LEU A 32 0.18 -0.97 2.49
CA LEU A 32 -0.29 0.13 3.31
C LEU A 32 -0.94 -0.31 4.62
N LEU A 33 -1.76 -1.37 4.57
CA LEU A 33 -2.61 -1.80 5.69
C LEU A 33 -2.03 -3.01 6.45
N ALA A 34 -0.91 -3.57 6.00
CA ALA A 34 -0.30 -4.72 6.64
C ALA A 34 0.17 -4.42 8.07
N THR A 35 -0.46 -5.10 9.02
CA THR A 35 -0.01 -5.19 10.42
C THR A 35 1.04 -6.29 10.64
N ASN A 36 1.09 -7.28 9.75
CA ASN A 36 2.12 -8.32 9.73
C ASN A 36 3.29 -7.89 8.81
N PRO A 37 4.54 -7.81 9.31
CA PRO A 37 5.71 -7.48 8.49
C PRO A 37 5.89 -8.38 7.25
N ALA A 38 5.47 -9.65 7.33
CA ALA A 38 5.55 -10.57 6.19
C ALA A 38 4.67 -10.13 5.01
N HIS A 39 3.49 -9.55 5.29
CA HIS A 39 2.60 -9.01 4.26
C HIS A 39 3.17 -7.72 3.65
N LYS A 40 3.80 -6.85 4.46
CA LYS A 40 4.53 -5.66 3.96
C LYS A 40 5.64 -6.08 2.98
N GLN A 41 6.38 -7.14 3.29
CA GLN A 41 7.47 -7.65 2.43
C GLN A 41 6.97 -8.13 1.06
N VAL A 42 5.78 -8.74 1.01
CA VAL A 42 5.18 -9.22 -0.26
C VAL A 42 4.85 -8.07 -1.19
N SER A 43 4.21 -7.02 -0.65
CA SER A 43 3.92 -5.81 -1.41
C SER A 43 5.22 -5.15 -1.91
N ASN A 44 6.20 -4.96 -1.01
CA ASN A 44 7.50 -4.38 -1.37
C ASN A 44 8.22 -5.17 -2.47
N GLY A 45 8.31 -6.50 -2.33
CA GLY A 45 8.98 -7.35 -3.30
C GLY A 45 8.29 -7.34 -4.66
N TRP A 46 6.96 -7.27 -4.70
CA TRP A 46 6.23 -7.11 -5.95
C TRP A 46 6.56 -5.78 -6.63
N PHE A 47 6.49 -4.65 -5.91
CA PHE A 47 6.83 -3.34 -6.47
C PHE A 47 8.26 -3.28 -6.99
N GLN A 48 9.23 -3.80 -6.23
CA GLN A 48 10.64 -3.85 -6.64
C GLN A 48 10.83 -4.60 -7.96
N HIS A 49 10.29 -5.82 -8.07
CA HIS A 49 10.41 -6.60 -9.30
C HIS A 49 9.76 -5.92 -10.51
N VAL A 50 8.63 -5.24 -10.29
CA VAL A 50 7.94 -4.51 -11.36
C VAL A 50 8.75 -3.27 -11.75
N THR A 51 9.31 -2.51 -10.81
CA THR A 51 10.14 -1.33 -11.12
C THR A 51 11.47 -1.66 -11.77
N ASP A 52 12.03 -2.84 -11.52
CA ASP A 52 13.26 -3.32 -12.18
C ASP A 52 13.01 -3.69 -13.65
N THR A 53 11.76 -3.90 -14.03
CA THR A 53 11.35 -4.12 -15.42
C THR A 53 11.04 -2.77 -16.06
N PRO A 54 11.38 -2.53 -17.34
CA PRO A 54 10.99 -1.30 -18.05
C PRO A 54 9.48 -1.30 -18.33
N VAL A 55 8.68 -0.99 -17.30
CA VAL A 55 7.22 -0.85 -17.36
C VAL A 55 6.79 0.57 -17.00
N ARG A 56 5.54 0.91 -17.33
CA ARG A 56 5.02 2.28 -17.42
C ARG A 56 5.25 3.14 -16.16
N SER A 57 5.35 4.45 -16.38
CA SER A 57 5.93 5.47 -15.49
C SER A 57 5.28 5.68 -14.11
N SER A 58 4.06 5.22 -13.86
CA SER A 58 3.35 5.50 -12.59
C SER A 58 3.66 4.51 -11.47
N VAL A 59 4.13 3.29 -11.78
CA VAL A 59 4.43 2.28 -10.75
C VAL A 59 5.55 2.70 -9.81
N PRO A 60 6.68 3.28 -10.29
CA PRO A 60 7.72 3.81 -9.40
C PRO A 60 7.20 4.89 -8.45
N LEU A 61 6.40 5.85 -8.96
CA LEU A 61 5.81 6.92 -8.16
C LEU A 61 4.91 6.38 -7.06
N LEU A 62 4.07 5.39 -7.39
CA LEU A 62 3.23 4.69 -6.41
C LEU A 62 4.06 3.98 -5.35
N TYR A 63 5.16 3.35 -5.74
CA TYR A 63 6.02 2.66 -4.79
C TYR A 63 6.75 3.65 -3.86
N ASP A 64 7.21 4.78 -4.39
CA ASP A 64 7.84 5.85 -3.60
C ASP A 64 6.87 6.41 -2.57
N ALA A 65 5.64 6.72 -2.98
CA ALA A 65 4.58 7.14 -2.06
C ALA A 65 4.28 6.09 -0.98
N LEU A 66 4.19 4.81 -1.35
CA LEU A 66 3.98 3.73 -0.37
C LEU A 66 5.11 3.70 0.67
N LYS A 67 6.38 3.84 0.25
CA LYS A 67 7.53 3.91 1.16
C LYS A 67 7.46 5.12 2.08
N THR A 68 7.10 6.29 1.56
CA THR A 68 6.94 7.52 2.36
C THR A 68 5.85 7.34 3.41
N ILE A 69 4.67 6.86 3.01
CA ILE A 69 3.56 6.61 3.92
C ILE A 69 3.92 5.56 4.98
N CYS A 70 4.60 4.48 4.60
CA CYS A 70 5.06 3.46 5.57
C CYS A 70 6.00 4.07 6.61
N LYS A 71 6.91 4.97 6.22
CA LYS A 71 7.77 5.69 7.18
C LYS A 71 6.95 6.56 8.14
N TRP A 72 5.89 7.21 7.68
CA TRP A 72 5.01 7.96 8.57
C TRP A 72 4.31 7.04 9.57
N ILE A 73 3.73 5.93 9.09
CA ILE A 73 3.07 4.94 9.95
C ILE A 73 4.03 4.38 10.99
N ASP A 74 5.27 4.09 10.62
CA ASP A 74 6.25 3.50 11.54
C ASP A 74 6.74 4.50 12.60
N ASN A 75 6.71 5.82 12.35
CA ASN A 75 7.27 6.85 13.24
C ASN A 75 6.22 7.73 13.96
N ASP A 76 4.98 7.79 13.48
CA ASP A 76 3.93 8.66 14.02
C ASP A 76 2.94 7.86 14.87
N VAL A 77 2.87 8.20 16.16
CA VAL A 77 1.99 7.55 17.15
C VAL A 77 0.51 7.64 16.76
N ILE A 78 0.09 8.71 16.06
CA ILE A 78 -1.30 8.89 15.59
C ILE A 78 -1.62 7.90 14.46
N LEU A 79 -0.62 7.57 13.64
CA LEU A 79 -0.75 6.67 12.49
C LEU A 79 -0.38 5.21 12.82
N GLN A 80 0.18 4.94 13.99
CA GLN A 80 0.39 3.57 14.44
C GLN A 80 -0.97 2.92 14.75
N LEU A 81 -1.43 2.07 13.84
CA LEU A 81 -2.64 1.30 14.01
C LEU A 81 -2.40 0.21 15.08
N GLY A 82 -2.76 0.50 16.33
CA GLY A 82 -2.86 -0.53 17.36
C GLY A 82 -3.93 -1.57 17.01
N THR A 83 -4.01 -2.65 17.79
CA THR A 83 -5.17 -3.55 17.76
C THR A 83 -6.38 -2.86 18.39
N THR A 84 -6.93 -1.85 17.72
CA THR A 84 -8.17 -1.22 18.16
C THR A 84 -9.32 -2.16 17.80
N PRO A 85 -10.17 -2.56 18.77
CA PRO A 85 -11.34 -3.36 18.46
C PRO A 85 -12.25 -2.59 17.50
N VAL A 86 -12.85 -3.31 16.56
CA VAL A 86 -13.83 -2.73 15.64
C VAL A 86 -15.04 -2.29 16.48
N PRO A 87 -15.40 -1.00 16.49
CA PRO A 87 -16.53 -0.53 17.30
C PRO A 87 -17.85 -0.98 16.69
N GLU A 88 -18.88 -1.11 17.54
CA GLU A 88 -20.23 -1.51 17.10
C GLU A 88 -20.89 -0.50 16.16
N SER A 89 -20.48 0.78 16.24
CA SER A 89 -20.95 1.84 15.36
C SER A 89 -19.79 2.53 14.67
N LEU A 90 -19.93 2.74 13.36
CA LEU A 90 -18.96 3.46 12.53
C LEU A 90 -18.66 4.87 13.05
N GLY A 91 -19.64 5.53 13.71
CA GLY A 91 -19.46 6.87 14.26
C GLY A 91 -18.50 6.94 15.46
N HIS A 92 -18.20 5.80 16.09
CA HIS A 92 -17.26 5.72 17.22
C HIS A 92 -15.87 5.22 16.80
N ARG A 93 -15.63 4.97 15.52
CA ARG A 93 -14.31 4.55 15.05
C ARG A 93 -13.30 5.66 15.20
N TYR A 94 -12.09 5.27 15.53
CA TYR A 94 -10.96 6.16 15.44
C TYR A 94 -10.75 6.56 13.96
N PRO A 95 -10.65 7.86 13.63
CA PRO A 95 -10.57 8.35 12.24
C PRO A 95 -9.14 8.22 11.67
N TRP A 96 -8.55 7.04 11.81
CA TRP A 96 -7.17 6.76 11.40
C TRP A 96 -6.94 7.05 9.91
N TRP A 97 -7.87 6.60 9.06
CA TRP A 97 -7.79 6.81 7.62
C TRP A 97 -7.81 8.29 7.27
N GLU A 98 -8.66 9.07 7.93
CA GLU A 98 -8.75 10.51 7.72
C GLU A 98 -7.47 11.24 8.14
N HIS A 99 -6.83 10.81 9.23
CA HIS A 99 -5.53 11.36 9.64
C HIS A 99 -4.45 11.08 8.62
N LEU A 100 -4.39 9.84 8.10
CA LEU A 100 -3.46 9.47 7.05
C LEU A 100 -3.71 10.28 5.77
N VAL A 101 -4.96 10.32 5.28
CA VAL A 101 -5.32 11.06 4.06
C VAL A 101 -5.02 12.55 4.21
N LYS A 102 -5.33 13.14 5.38
CA LYS A 102 -4.98 14.53 5.65
C LYS A 102 -3.48 14.77 5.50
N ARG A 103 -2.65 13.88 6.05
CA ARG A 103 -1.20 13.99 5.96
C ARG A 103 -0.70 13.85 4.52
N VAL A 104 -1.24 12.91 3.75
CA VAL A 104 -0.93 12.78 2.31
C VAL A 104 -1.27 14.07 1.58
N VAL A 105 -2.44 14.66 1.83
CA VAL A 105 -2.86 15.93 1.19
C VAL A 105 -1.97 17.11 1.60
N ASP A 106 -1.49 17.13 2.85
CA ASP A 106 -0.66 18.22 3.36
C ASP A 106 0.83 18.10 2.95
N GLU A 107 1.35 16.89 2.73
CA GLU A 107 2.79 16.63 2.48
C GLU A 107 3.15 16.14 1.06
N GLU A 108 2.22 15.58 0.29
CA GLU A 108 2.48 15.14 -1.10
C GLU A 108 1.92 16.17 -2.11
N ASP A 109 2.78 16.70 -2.97
CA ASP A 109 2.43 17.72 -3.98
C ASP A 109 1.47 17.19 -5.07
N GLU A 110 1.41 15.87 -5.29
CA GLU A 110 0.52 15.23 -6.27
C GLU A 110 -0.51 14.33 -5.58
N THR A 111 -1.76 14.42 -6.02
CA THR A 111 -2.78 13.43 -5.64
C THR A 111 -2.39 12.09 -6.26
N LEU A 112 -2.11 11.09 -5.42
CA LEU A 112 -1.93 9.69 -5.83
C LEU A 112 -3.20 9.15 -6.50
N CYS A 113 -3.32 9.41 -7.81
CA CYS A 113 -4.41 8.92 -8.63
C CYS A 113 -4.11 7.49 -9.02
N LEU A 114 -4.72 6.54 -8.30
CA LEU A 114 -4.77 5.13 -8.68
C LEU A 114 -5.78 4.98 -9.84
N THR A 115 -5.43 5.45 -11.04
CA THR A 115 -6.27 5.34 -12.26
C THR A 115 -6.19 3.95 -12.87
#